data_AF-A0A7Z3BM75-F1
#
_entry.id   AF-A0A7Z3BM75-F1
#
_cell.length_a   1.000
_cell.length_b   1.000
_cell.length_c   1.000
_cell.angle_alpha   90.00
_cell.angle_beta   90.00
_cell.angle_gamma   90.00
#
_symmetry.space_group_name_H-M   'P 1'
#
loop_
_entity.id
_entity.type
_entity.pdbx_description
1 polymer ?
#
loop_
_entity_poly.entity_id
_entity_poly.type
_entity_poly.pdbx_seq_one_letter_code
_entity_poly.pdbx_strand_id
1 'polypeptide(L)'
;MKLKLLAYPALLLALAGCGPHEAAGPSSTNSRLSVPALPVIQDAVRSLYPTFNGKDVPALVQQLCALANGGVTAEQNKARLLALGINPAGLPASSPDAVALLVNADTAGQATACAAYHAVSALKPIDPTDILRPSAGGAGDIAKGDGAQNSGRGAKSENGTGSNSSIELDSFAAERLMALRVAQSRANADIFALIARRLATTPGLSESDYRNRAAKLFGELAPRYLDDLKQQIPPAGTRYRLDRLTPEQFAFSSDSGLRYVVSKVDGVSLSRDGQLWFGRGVMLGRTYYLPVSVH
;
A
#
# COMPACT_ATOMS: atom_id res chain seq x y z
N MET A 1 -61.28 -64.99 -15.74
CA MET A 1 -60.38 -65.65 -14.77
C MET A 1 -59.11 -66.11 -15.46
N LYS A 2 -57.99 -66.09 -14.72
CA LYS A 2 -56.63 -66.57 -15.04
C LYS A 2 -55.63 -65.53 -15.56
N LEU A 3 -55.09 -64.86 -14.55
CA LEU A 3 -53.76 -64.26 -14.43
C LEU A 3 -52.66 -65.20 -14.93
N LYS A 4 -51.68 -64.69 -15.69
CA LYS A 4 -50.33 -65.26 -15.79
C LYS A 4 -49.30 -64.15 -15.73
N LEU A 5 -48.59 -64.09 -14.60
CA LEU A 5 -47.25 -63.50 -14.46
C LEU A 5 -46.27 -64.25 -15.37
N LEU A 6 -45.33 -63.51 -15.98
CA LEU A 6 -43.97 -63.94 -16.36
C LEU A 6 -43.20 -62.64 -16.69
N ALA A 7 -42.37 -62.17 -15.74
CA ALA A 7 -40.92 -62.36 -15.73
C ALA A 7 -40.16 -61.34 -16.61
N TYR A 8 -39.58 -60.35 -15.94
CA TYR A 8 -38.58 -59.42 -16.48
C TYR A 8 -37.30 -60.17 -16.90
N PRO A 9 -36.58 -59.61 -17.89
CA PRO A 9 -35.17 -59.33 -17.63
C PRO A 9 -34.82 -57.88 -17.96
N ALA A 10 -34.03 -57.30 -17.06
CA ALA A 10 -33.34 -56.03 -17.25
C ALA A 10 -32.32 -56.14 -18.40
N LEU A 11 -32.37 -55.22 -19.36
CA LEU A 11 -31.33 -55.02 -20.35
C LEU A 11 -30.71 -53.63 -20.16
N LEU A 12 -29.56 -53.60 -19.48
CA LEU A 12 -28.65 -52.48 -19.39
C LEU A 12 -27.88 -52.38 -20.72
N LEU A 13 -28.18 -51.38 -21.55
CA LEU A 13 -27.37 -51.00 -22.70
C LEU A 13 -26.60 -49.72 -22.34
N ALA A 14 -25.35 -49.91 -21.93
CA ALA A 14 -24.35 -48.84 -21.90
C ALA A 14 -23.87 -48.58 -23.33
N LEU A 15 -24.23 -47.43 -23.89
CA LEU A 15 -23.63 -46.92 -25.12
C LEU A 15 -22.34 -46.18 -24.76
N ALA A 16 -21.22 -46.89 -24.85
CA ALA A 16 -19.90 -46.31 -24.92
C ALA A 16 -19.73 -45.63 -26.30
N GLY A 17 -19.70 -44.31 -26.34
CA GLY A 17 -19.30 -43.54 -27.52
C GLY A 17 -17.79 -43.36 -27.56
N CYS A 18 -17.11 -44.10 -28.44
CA CYS A 18 -15.73 -43.83 -28.83
C CYS A 18 -15.71 -42.68 -29.85
N GLY A 19 -15.33 -41.49 -29.42
CA GLY A 19 -14.94 -40.38 -30.31
C GLY A 19 -13.49 -40.55 -30.79
N PRO A 20 -13.12 -39.97 -31.95
CA PRO A 20 -11.80 -40.13 -32.54
C PRO A 20 -10.71 -39.54 -31.63
N HIS A 21 -9.66 -40.33 -31.43
CA HIS A 21 -8.43 -39.96 -30.75
C HIS A 21 -7.71 -38.91 -31.61
N GLU A 22 -7.78 -37.64 -31.22
CA GLU A 22 -6.89 -36.62 -31.78
C GLU A 22 -5.45 -37.00 -31.41
N ALA A 23 -4.63 -37.14 -32.45
CA ALA A 23 -3.20 -37.37 -32.33
C ALA A 23 -2.59 -36.23 -31.52
N ALA A 24 -2.02 -36.57 -30.35
CA ALA A 24 -1.13 -35.70 -29.62
C ALA A 24 0.09 -35.41 -30.51
N GLY A 25 0.10 -34.24 -31.14
CA GLY A 25 1.31 -33.67 -31.74
C GLY A 25 2.40 -33.51 -30.69
N PRO A 26 3.67 -33.37 -31.10
CA PRO A 26 4.78 -33.25 -30.16
C PRO A 26 4.54 -32.07 -29.22
N SER A 27 4.31 -32.38 -27.94
CA SER A 27 4.28 -31.41 -26.85
C SER A 27 5.65 -30.73 -26.79
N SER A 28 5.77 -29.58 -27.45
CA SER A 28 6.75 -28.57 -27.08
C SER A 28 6.46 -28.22 -25.61
N THR A 29 7.22 -28.81 -24.70
CA THR A 29 7.22 -28.47 -23.27
C THR A 29 7.82 -27.08 -23.10
N ASN A 30 7.05 -26.05 -23.50
CA ASN A 30 7.20 -24.72 -22.96
C ASN A 30 6.65 -24.77 -21.53
N SER A 31 7.45 -25.30 -20.60
CA SER A 31 7.11 -25.37 -19.18
C SER A 31 6.93 -23.95 -18.67
N ARG A 32 5.66 -23.52 -18.55
CA ARG A 32 5.29 -22.22 -18.01
C ARG A 32 4.82 -22.41 -16.56
N LEU A 33 5.37 -21.61 -15.66
CA LEU A 33 4.92 -21.57 -14.27
C LEU A 33 3.92 -20.44 -14.09
N SER A 34 2.88 -20.70 -13.32
CA SER A 34 1.87 -19.71 -12.96
C SER A 34 2.28 -19.06 -11.63
N VAL A 35 2.73 -17.81 -11.66
CA VAL A 35 3.16 -17.06 -10.47
C VAL A 35 2.14 -16.00 -10.08
N PRO A 36 1.95 -15.67 -8.78
CA PRO A 36 1.07 -14.59 -8.36
C PRO A 36 1.50 -13.23 -8.92
N ALA A 37 0.57 -12.47 -9.50
CA ALA A 37 0.90 -11.18 -10.13
C ALA A 37 1.21 -10.06 -9.12
N LEU A 38 0.56 -10.09 -7.94
CA LEU A 38 0.68 -9.01 -6.96
C LEU A 38 2.13 -8.73 -6.51
N PRO A 39 2.95 -9.71 -6.08
CA PRO A 39 4.34 -9.44 -5.69
C PRO A 39 5.17 -8.83 -6.84
N VAL A 40 5.02 -9.35 -8.06
CA VAL A 40 5.69 -8.83 -9.27
C VAL A 40 5.36 -7.35 -9.49
N ILE A 41 4.09 -6.98 -9.36
CA ILE A 41 3.64 -5.58 -9.53
C ILE A 41 4.13 -4.71 -8.37
N GLN A 42 4.05 -5.19 -7.12
CA GLN A 42 4.53 -4.43 -5.97
C GLN A 42 6.03 -4.15 -6.05
N ASP A 43 6.84 -5.10 -6.49
CA ASP A 43 8.28 -4.91 -6.68
C ASP A 43 8.56 -3.88 -7.76
N ALA A 44 7.83 -3.95 -8.88
CA ALA A 44 7.92 -2.98 -9.96
C ALA A 44 7.52 -1.56 -9.55
N VAL A 45 6.51 -1.41 -8.69
CA VAL A 45 6.10 -0.11 -8.17
C VAL A 45 7.10 0.40 -7.14
N ARG A 46 7.68 -0.48 -6.31
CA ARG A 46 8.75 -0.12 -5.38
C ARG A 46 10.01 0.38 -6.09
N SER A 47 10.34 -0.14 -7.28
CA SER A 47 11.49 0.36 -8.04
C SER A 47 11.29 1.79 -8.58
N LEU A 48 10.04 2.29 -8.58
CA LEU A 48 9.70 3.66 -8.98
C LEU A 48 9.60 4.61 -7.78
N TYR A 49 9.82 4.12 -6.56
CA TYR A 49 9.75 4.93 -5.34
C TYR A 49 10.80 6.05 -5.38
N PRO A 50 10.42 7.32 -5.15
CA PRO A 50 11.36 8.42 -5.21
C PRO A 50 12.38 8.33 -4.09
N THR A 51 13.66 8.37 -4.47
CA THR A 51 14.77 8.58 -3.54
C THR A 51 15.56 9.81 -3.96
N PHE A 52 16.21 10.46 -2.99
CA PHE A 52 17.01 11.66 -3.20
C PHE A 52 18.40 11.40 -2.65
N ASN A 53 19.37 11.23 -3.55
CA ASN A 53 20.70 10.69 -3.26
C ASN A 53 20.63 9.35 -2.50
N GLY A 54 19.74 8.46 -2.95
CA GLY A 54 19.50 7.14 -2.34
C GLY A 54 18.78 7.16 -1.00
N LYS A 55 18.32 8.32 -0.50
CA LYS A 55 17.61 8.44 0.77
C LYS A 55 16.12 8.73 0.57
N ASP A 56 15.31 8.23 1.51
CA ASP A 56 13.92 8.66 1.65
C ASP A 56 13.90 9.99 2.42
N VAL A 57 13.35 11.03 1.80
CA VAL A 57 13.30 12.38 2.37
C VAL A 57 11.86 12.91 2.26
N PRO A 58 11.02 12.71 3.30
CA PRO A 58 9.59 13.00 3.23
C PRO A 58 9.24 14.41 2.74
N ALA A 59 10.02 15.42 3.17
CA ALA A 59 9.83 16.81 2.73
C ALA A 59 10.00 16.98 1.21
N LEU A 60 10.99 16.31 0.60
CA LEU A 60 11.22 16.38 -0.84
C LEU A 60 10.18 15.57 -1.62
N VAL A 61 9.70 14.46 -1.07
CA VAL A 61 8.59 13.71 -1.65
C VAL A 61 7.31 14.54 -1.67
N GLN A 62 6.98 15.23 -0.57
CA GLN A 62 5.82 16.12 -0.51
C GLN A 62 5.93 17.24 -1.56
N GLN A 63 7.12 17.81 -1.72
CA GLN A 63 7.38 18.82 -2.73
C GLN A 63 7.24 18.27 -4.16
N LEU A 64 7.77 17.08 -4.43
CA LEU A 64 7.60 16.37 -5.70
C LEU A 64 6.13 16.08 -6.01
N CYS A 65 5.36 15.62 -5.02
CA CYS A 65 3.94 15.39 -5.17
C CYS A 65 3.14 16.70 -5.38
N ALA A 66 3.57 17.81 -4.79
CA ALA A 66 2.95 19.11 -5.05
C ALA A 66 3.17 19.54 -6.51
N LEU A 67 4.35 19.31 -7.07
CA LEU A 67 4.64 19.53 -8.49
C LEU A 67 3.77 18.64 -9.38
N ALA A 68 3.74 17.34 -9.09
CA ALA A 68 2.97 16.35 -9.86
C ALA A 68 1.48 16.66 -9.94
N ASN A 69 0.91 17.26 -8.89
CA ASN A 69 -0.50 17.65 -8.84
C ASN A 69 -0.79 19.05 -9.42
N GLY A 70 0.22 19.75 -9.93
CA GLY A 70 0.09 21.15 -10.38
C GLY A 70 -0.21 22.13 -9.24
N GLY A 71 0.00 21.73 -7.98
CA GLY A 71 -0.28 22.55 -6.80
C GLY A 71 0.79 23.61 -6.53
N VAL A 72 1.93 23.56 -7.23
CA VAL A 72 3.00 24.56 -7.18
C VAL A 72 3.58 24.83 -8.56
N THR A 73 3.97 26.07 -8.81
CA THR A 73 4.73 26.44 -10.01
C THR A 73 6.22 26.10 -9.86
N ALA A 74 6.96 26.11 -10.97
CA ALA A 74 8.41 25.91 -10.96
C ALA A 74 9.14 26.95 -10.08
N GLU A 75 8.68 28.21 -10.08
CA GLU A 75 9.22 29.31 -9.30
C GLU A 75 8.95 29.10 -7.80
N GLN A 76 7.71 28.74 -7.45
CA GLN A 76 7.34 28.43 -6.07
C GLN A 76 8.15 27.24 -5.54
N ASN A 77 8.38 26.23 -6.39
CA ASN A 77 9.22 25.10 -6.04
C ASN A 77 10.67 25.50 -5.79
N LYS A 78 11.27 26.34 -6.66
CA LYS A 78 12.62 26.89 -6.45
C LYS A 78 12.73 27.63 -5.11
N ALA A 79 11.74 28.47 -4.78
CA ALA A 79 11.71 29.20 -3.51
C ALA A 79 11.65 28.26 -2.30
N ARG A 80 10.86 27.18 -2.37
CA ARG A 80 10.78 26.18 -1.29
C ARG A 80 12.07 25.38 -1.12
N LEU A 81 12.72 25.00 -2.23
CA LEU A 81 14.01 24.33 -2.18
C LEU A 81 15.07 25.21 -1.50
N LEU A 82 15.09 26.52 -1.83
CA LEU A 82 15.97 27.48 -1.16
C LEU A 82 15.68 27.59 0.35
N ALA A 83 14.41 27.60 0.75
CA ALA A 83 14.03 27.60 2.17
C ALA A 83 14.46 26.32 2.92
N LEU A 84 14.66 25.22 2.21
CA LEU A 84 15.22 23.97 2.72
C LEU A 84 16.76 23.94 2.67
N GLY A 85 17.41 25.03 2.28
CA GLY A 85 18.87 25.12 2.13
C GLY A 85 19.41 24.41 0.87
N ILE A 86 18.55 24.08 -0.09
CA ILE A 86 18.92 23.41 -1.35
C ILE A 86 18.98 24.45 -2.46
N ASN A 87 20.14 24.60 -3.11
CA ASN A 87 20.29 25.47 -4.27
C ASN A 87 19.75 24.79 -5.54
N PRO A 88 18.61 25.23 -6.12
CA PRO A 88 18.01 24.57 -7.28
C PRO A 88 18.89 24.65 -8.54
N ALA A 89 19.70 25.70 -8.68
CA ALA A 89 20.59 25.88 -9.83
C ALA A 89 21.76 24.88 -9.83
N GLY A 90 22.08 24.30 -8.67
CA GLY A 90 23.10 23.26 -8.52
C GLY A 90 22.57 21.85 -8.68
N LEU A 91 21.26 21.65 -8.84
CA LEU A 91 20.67 20.33 -9.01
C LEU A 91 20.83 19.85 -10.46
N PRO A 92 21.17 18.57 -10.67
CA PRO A 92 21.30 18.04 -12.02
C PRO A 92 19.94 17.97 -12.72
N ALA A 93 19.90 18.36 -13.99
CA ALA A 93 18.70 18.22 -14.82
C ALA A 93 18.38 16.75 -15.19
N SER A 94 19.34 15.85 -14.99
CA SER A 94 19.21 14.41 -15.19
C SER A 94 19.91 13.68 -14.05
N SER A 95 19.22 12.73 -13.42
CA SER A 95 19.73 11.92 -12.33
C SER A 95 19.12 10.52 -12.44
N PRO A 96 19.83 9.46 -12.03
CA PRO A 96 19.22 8.13 -11.88
C PRO A 96 18.15 8.08 -10.80
N ASP A 97 18.05 9.09 -9.93
CA ASP A 97 17.07 9.18 -8.85
C ASP A 97 16.08 10.35 -9.03
N ALA A 98 15.25 10.62 -8.02
CA ALA A 98 14.20 11.64 -8.12
C ALA A 98 14.70 13.09 -7.98
N VAL A 99 16.01 13.34 -7.78
CA VAL A 99 16.54 14.70 -7.60
C VAL A 99 16.25 15.57 -8.84
N ALA A 100 16.45 15.02 -10.03
CA ALA A 100 16.20 15.75 -11.28
C ALA A 100 14.72 16.12 -11.46
N LEU A 101 13.80 15.28 -10.96
CA LEU A 101 12.35 15.52 -11.05
C LEU A 101 11.91 16.78 -10.28
N LEU A 102 12.73 17.27 -9.35
CA LEU A 102 12.46 18.53 -8.66
C LEU A 102 12.66 19.76 -9.56
N VAL A 103 13.39 19.65 -10.67
CA VAL A 103 13.80 20.82 -11.48
C VAL A 103 13.63 20.68 -12.99
N ASN A 104 13.51 19.47 -13.54
CA ASN A 104 13.57 19.21 -14.98
C ASN A 104 12.23 19.32 -15.74
N ALA A 105 11.15 19.74 -15.08
CA ALA A 105 9.79 19.87 -15.64
C ALA A 105 9.19 18.57 -16.23
N ASP A 106 9.76 17.40 -15.93
CA ASP A 106 9.21 16.10 -16.34
C ASP A 106 7.96 15.76 -15.53
N THR A 107 6.81 16.26 -15.98
CA THR A 107 5.52 16.06 -15.32
C THR A 107 5.10 14.58 -15.27
N ALA A 108 5.47 13.78 -16.28
CA ALA A 108 5.17 12.35 -16.30
C ALA A 108 6.01 11.58 -15.29
N GLY A 109 7.31 11.89 -15.20
CA GLY A 109 8.20 11.35 -14.17
C GLY A 109 7.78 11.76 -12.76
N GLN A 110 7.42 13.04 -12.57
CA GLN A 110 6.89 13.55 -11.30
C GLN A 110 5.61 12.82 -10.87
N ALA A 111 4.64 12.66 -11.78
CA ALA A 111 3.41 11.91 -11.52
C ALA A 111 3.71 10.45 -11.17
N THR A 112 4.58 9.80 -11.93
CA THR A 112 5.00 8.41 -11.69
C THR A 112 5.60 8.23 -10.30
N ALA A 113 6.56 9.08 -9.93
CA ALA A 113 7.23 9.02 -8.64
C ALA A 113 6.26 9.35 -7.48
N CYS A 114 5.38 10.34 -7.64
CA CYS A 114 4.37 10.65 -6.62
C CYS A 114 3.36 9.51 -6.44
N ALA A 115 2.88 8.93 -7.54
CA ALA A 115 1.98 7.77 -7.49
C ALA A 115 2.67 6.58 -6.81
N ALA A 116 3.93 6.30 -7.15
CA ALA A 116 4.71 5.22 -6.55
C ALA A 116 4.92 5.44 -5.05
N TYR A 117 5.19 6.68 -4.61
CA TYR A 117 5.26 7.01 -3.19
C TYR A 117 3.96 6.66 -2.45
N HIS A 118 2.80 7.10 -2.96
CA HIS A 118 1.52 6.80 -2.33
C HIS A 118 1.20 5.31 -2.35
N ALA A 119 1.49 4.62 -3.45
CA ALA A 119 1.26 3.20 -3.61
C ALA A 119 2.08 2.38 -2.61
N VAL A 120 3.38 2.66 -2.51
CA VAL A 120 4.32 1.99 -1.59
C VAL A 120 4.04 2.35 -0.14
N SER A 121 3.66 3.59 0.13
CA SER A 121 3.32 4.02 1.48
C SER A 121 2.22 3.14 2.04
N ALA A 122 1.20 2.78 1.26
CA ALA A 122 0.09 1.92 1.69
C ALA A 122 0.54 0.50 2.10
N LEU A 123 1.75 0.10 1.72
CA LEU A 123 2.29 -1.24 1.98
C LEU A 123 3.20 -1.28 3.22
N LYS A 124 3.39 -0.15 3.90
CA LYS A 124 4.30 -0.02 5.04
C LYS A 124 3.55 0.44 6.31
N PRO A 125 3.93 -0.08 7.50
CA PRO A 125 3.55 0.54 8.77
C PRO A 125 3.98 2.00 8.83
N ILE A 126 3.31 2.77 9.69
CA ILE A 126 3.62 4.19 9.94
C ILE A 126 4.60 4.29 11.11
N ASP A 127 5.30 5.43 11.22
CA ASP A 127 5.99 5.77 12.45
C ASP A 127 4.92 6.25 13.46
N PRO A 128 4.84 5.69 14.68
CA PRO A 128 3.88 6.16 15.68
C PRO A 128 3.99 7.66 15.97
N THR A 129 5.18 8.26 15.82
CA THR A 129 5.39 9.70 15.99
C THR A 129 4.64 10.56 14.97
N ASP A 130 4.17 9.98 13.86
CA ASP A 130 3.35 10.67 12.85
C ASP A 130 1.99 11.11 13.40
N ILE A 131 1.47 10.44 14.43
CA ILE A 131 0.12 10.65 14.98
C ILE A 131 0.08 10.75 16.51
N LEU A 132 1.22 10.61 17.19
CA LEU A 132 1.35 10.77 18.62
C LEU A 132 2.03 12.09 18.96
N ARG A 133 1.48 12.82 19.93
CA ARG A 133 2.05 14.10 20.41
C ARG A 133 2.28 14.05 21.92
N PRO A 134 3.29 14.79 22.44
CA PRO A 134 3.38 15.04 23.88
C PRO A 134 2.14 15.81 24.34
N SER A 135 1.49 15.37 25.41
CA SER A 135 0.37 16.08 26.02
C SER A 135 0.86 17.34 26.72
N ALA A 136 0.18 18.46 26.50
CA ALA A 136 0.58 19.78 27.00
C ALA A 136 0.33 19.98 28.52
N GLY A 137 0.01 18.92 29.28
CA GLY A 137 -0.43 19.00 30.68
C GLY A 137 0.65 18.86 31.76
N GLY A 138 1.95 18.85 31.41
CA GLY A 138 3.05 18.57 32.35
C GLY A 138 3.87 19.78 32.82
N ALA A 139 3.44 21.01 32.56
CA ALA A 139 4.11 22.23 33.01
C ALA A 139 3.25 22.97 34.05
N GLY A 140 3.11 22.36 35.23
CA GLY A 140 2.53 23.00 36.42
C GLY A 140 3.63 23.62 37.28
N ASP A 141 3.62 24.94 37.33
CA ASP A 141 4.28 25.87 38.26
C ASP A 141 5.05 25.27 39.45
N ILE A 142 6.39 25.37 39.43
CA ILE A 142 7.17 25.40 40.66
C ILE A 142 7.30 26.86 41.09
N ALA A 143 6.32 27.31 41.88
CA ALA A 143 6.45 28.51 42.69
C ALA A 143 7.60 28.33 43.70
N LYS A 144 8.48 29.33 43.72
CA LYS A 144 9.50 29.57 44.75
C LYS A 144 8.85 29.64 46.14
N GLY A 145 9.42 28.93 47.12
CA GLY A 145 9.02 29.04 48.51
C GLY A 145 9.97 28.27 49.43
N ASP A 146 10.96 28.99 49.95
CA ASP A 146 11.90 28.55 50.98
C ASP A 146 11.19 28.19 52.30
N GLY A 147 11.71 27.21 53.05
CA GLY A 147 11.53 27.18 54.52
C GLY A 147 11.14 25.85 55.18
N ALA A 148 12.17 25.04 55.50
CA ALA A 148 12.44 24.37 56.80
C ALA A 148 11.37 23.55 57.59
N GLN A 149 11.75 22.28 57.84
CA GLN A 149 11.66 21.50 59.11
C GLN A 149 10.26 21.03 59.60
N ASN A 150 9.99 19.83 60.12
CA ASN A 150 10.79 18.71 60.63
C ASN A 150 9.90 17.43 60.78
N SER A 151 10.55 16.26 60.86
CA SER A 151 10.22 15.09 61.71
C SER A 151 8.97 14.22 61.43
N GLY A 152 9.20 12.93 61.08
CA GLY A 152 8.27 11.85 61.46
C GLY A 152 8.30 10.56 60.63
N ARG A 153 9.21 9.64 60.98
CA ARG A 153 9.18 8.16 60.79
C ARG A 153 7.98 7.52 60.04
N GLY A 154 8.29 6.74 59.00
CA GLY A 154 7.60 5.46 58.73
C GLY A 154 7.30 5.16 57.25
N ALA A 155 7.69 3.95 56.84
CA ALA A 155 7.33 3.21 55.62
C ALA A 155 8.10 3.52 54.31
N LYS A 156 8.90 2.52 53.92
CA LYS A 156 9.33 2.25 52.54
C LYS A 156 8.16 2.35 51.57
N SER A 157 8.29 3.21 50.57
CA SER A 157 7.74 2.98 49.23
C SER A 157 8.76 3.52 48.22
N GLU A 158 9.67 2.63 47.81
CA GLU A 158 10.44 2.80 46.58
C GLU A 158 9.48 2.54 45.42
N ASN A 159 8.97 3.61 44.81
CA ASN A 159 9.03 3.71 43.36
C ASN A 159 8.86 5.17 42.96
N GLY A 160 9.93 5.74 42.40
CA GLY A 160 10.01 7.12 41.99
C GLY A 160 8.91 7.48 41.01
N THR A 161 8.21 8.55 41.33
CA THR A 161 7.30 9.27 40.44
C THR A 161 8.14 9.87 39.30
N GLY A 162 8.45 9.04 38.31
CA GLY A 162 8.91 9.51 37.01
C GLY A 162 7.81 10.36 36.41
N SER A 163 8.14 11.61 36.11
CA SER A 163 7.30 12.50 35.32
C SER A 163 6.97 11.83 34.00
N ASN A 164 5.80 11.17 33.93
CA ASN A 164 5.26 10.61 32.70
C ASN A 164 4.75 11.78 31.88
N SER A 165 5.53 12.24 30.92
CA SER A 165 5.00 12.96 29.77
C SER A 165 3.95 12.07 29.11
N SER A 166 2.67 12.33 29.37
CA SER A 166 1.59 11.59 28.74
C SER A 166 1.66 11.83 27.24
N ILE A 167 1.74 10.75 26.45
CA ILE A 167 1.67 10.82 24.99
C ILE A 167 0.19 10.70 24.60
N GLU A 168 -0.29 11.63 23.78
CA GLU A 168 -1.68 11.71 23.33
C GLU A 168 -1.79 11.45 21.82
N LEU A 169 -2.90 10.85 21.39
CA LEU A 169 -3.21 10.63 19.98
C LEU A 169 -3.74 11.92 19.35
N ASP A 170 -3.06 12.44 18.34
CA ASP A 170 -3.65 13.47 17.47
C ASP A 170 -4.75 12.83 16.62
N SER A 171 -5.99 12.95 17.11
CA SER A 171 -7.16 12.36 16.46
C SER A 171 -7.37 12.89 15.05
N PHE A 172 -7.07 14.16 14.78
CA PHE A 172 -7.24 14.74 13.44
C PHE A 172 -6.20 14.19 12.45
N ALA A 173 -4.93 14.12 12.86
CA ALA A 173 -3.90 13.50 12.02
C ALA A 173 -4.17 12.01 11.80
N ALA A 174 -4.62 11.29 12.85
CA ALA A 174 -4.96 9.88 12.76
C ALA A 174 -6.12 9.62 11.78
N GLU A 175 -7.22 10.37 11.88
CA GLU A 175 -8.37 10.25 10.96
C GLU A 175 -7.96 10.50 9.50
N ARG A 176 -7.21 11.58 9.25
CA ARG A 176 -6.72 11.91 7.91
C ARG A 176 -5.81 10.81 7.36
N LEU A 177 -4.93 10.27 8.19
CA LEU A 177 -4.02 9.20 7.80
C LEU A 177 -4.78 7.91 7.49
N MET A 178 -5.75 7.51 8.33
CA MET A 178 -6.58 6.33 8.10
C MET A 178 -7.39 6.44 6.80
N ALA A 179 -8.02 7.60 6.57
CA ALA A 179 -8.72 7.88 5.31
C ALA A 179 -7.79 7.78 4.09
N LEU A 180 -6.58 8.33 4.20
CA LEU A 180 -5.56 8.21 3.16
C LEU A 180 -5.14 6.76 2.91
N ARG A 181 -4.92 5.95 3.97
CA ARG A 181 -4.57 4.53 3.81
C ARG A 181 -5.64 3.73 3.08
N VAL A 182 -6.91 4.00 3.37
CA VAL A 182 -8.03 3.37 2.65
C VAL A 182 -7.98 3.75 1.18
N ALA A 183 -7.86 5.04 0.85
CA ALA A 183 -7.82 5.51 -0.53
C ALA A 183 -6.63 4.94 -1.30
N GLN A 184 -5.42 4.96 -0.72
CA GLN A 184 -4.24 4.37 -1.34
C GLN A 184 -4.41 2.87 -1.60
N SER A 185 -5.02 2.14 -0.67
CA SER A 185 -5.21 0.69 -0.81
C SER A 185 -6.25 0.33 -1.87
N ARG A 186 -7.31 1.13 -1.99
CA ARG A 186 -8.30 0.99 -3.06
C ARG A 186 -7.68 1.31 -4.42
N ALA A 187 -6.87 2.38 -4.51
CA ALA A 187 -6.23 2.80 -5.76
C ALA A 187 -5.22 1.75 -6.20
N ASN A 188 -4.44 1.20 -5.26
CA ASN A 188 -3.58 0.05 -5.50
C ASN A 188 -4.37 -1.15 -6.04
N ALA A 189 -5.52 -1.49 -5.43
CA ALA A 189 -6.34 -2.61 -5.88
C ALA A 189 -6.79 -2.43 -7.34
N ASP A 190 -7.29 -1.25 -7.70
CA ASP A 190 -7.77 -0.94 -9.05
C ASP A 190 -6.64 -0.95 -10.08
N ILE A 191 -5.58 -0.17 -9.83
CA ILE A 191 -4.47 -0.02 -10.77
C ILE A 191 -3.68 -1.32 -10.89
N PHE A 192 -3.43 -2.04 -9.81
CA PHE A 192 -2.67 -3.29 -9.89
C PHE A 192 -3.49 -4.41 -10.56
N ALA A 193 -4.81 -4.47 -10.35
CA ALA A 193 -5.67 -5.38 -11.09
C ALA A 193 -5.64 -5.08 -12.61
N LEU A 194 -5.66 -3.81 -12.99
CA LEU A 194 -5.53 -3.39 -14.39
C LEU A 194 -4.17 -3.79 -14.98
N ILE A 195 -3.08 -3.55 -14.25
CA ILE A 195 -1.73 -3.97 -14.66
C ILE A 195 -1.68 -5.49 -14.83
N ALA A 196 -2.15 -6.26 -13.84
CA ALA A 196 -2.14 -7.72 -13.88
C ALA A 196 -2.88 -8.26 -15.11
N ARG A 197 -4.06 -7.70 -15.42
CA ARG A 197 -4.81 -8.05 -16.64
C ARG A 197 -4.04 -7.75 -17.92
N ARG A 198 -3.35 -6.60 -18.00
CA ARG A 198 -2.55 -6.23 -19.17
C ARG A 198 -1.33 -7.13 -19.32
N LEU A 199 -0.63 -7.46 -18.23
CA LEU A 199 0.52 -8.36 -18.26
C LEU A 199 0.13 -9.77 -18.75
N ALA A 200 -1.01 -10.29 -18.30
CA ALA A 200 -1.51 -11.60 -18.71
C ALA A 200 -1.77 -11.74 -20.23
N THR A 201 -1.90 -10.62 -20.97
CA THR A 201 -2.06 -10.65 -22.44
C THR A 201 -0.77 -10.98 -23.20
N THR A 202 0.38 -11.02 -22.54
CA THR A 202 1.66 -11.38 -23.15
C THR A 202 2.33 -12.50 -22.35
N PRO A 203 1.88 -13.75 -22.54
CA PRO A 203 2.36 -14.87 -21.76
C PRO A 203 3.78 -15.28 -22.14
N GLY A 204 4.48 -15.95 -21.20
CA GLY A 204 5.80 -16.54 -21.45
C GLY A 204 6.97 -15.56 -21.35
N LEU A 205 6.78 -14.43 -20.68
CA LEU A 205 7.87 -13.54 -20.27
C LEU A 205 8.59 -14.08 -19.03
N SER A 206 9.85 -13.69 -18.85
CA SER A 206 10.55 -13.90 -17.58
C SER A 206 9.90 -13.04 -16.48
N GLU A 207 10.12 -13.39 -15.22
CA GLU A 207 9.62 -12.57 -14.10
C GLU A 207 10.20 -11.14 -14.14
N SER A 208 11.48 -10.99 -14.50
CA SER A 208 12.11 -9.67 -14.68
C SER A 208 11.45 -8.84 -15.77
N ASP A 209 11.08 -9.45 -16.90
CA ASP A 209 10.41 -8.74 -17.99
C ASP A 209 9.00 -8.31 -17.58
N TYR A 210 8.29 -9.16 -16.82
CA TYR A 210 7.01 -8.77 -16.22
C TYR A 210 7.17 -7.60 -15.25
N ARG A 211 8.21 -7.60 -14.39
CA ARG A 211 8.48 -6.47 -13.49
C ARG A 211 8.75 -5.18 -14.27
N ASN A 212 9.63 -5.22 -15.27
CA ASN A 212 9.94 -4.06 -16.11
C ASN A 212 8.69 -3.51 -16.81
N ARG A 213 7.86 -4.41 -17.35
CA ARG A 213 6.60 -4.01 -18.00
C ARG A 213 5.57 -3.49 -17.02
N ALA A 214 5.50 -4.05 -15.81
CA ALA A 214 4.63 -3.57 -14.75
C ALA A 214 5.01 -2.14 -14.33
N ALA A 215 6.30 -1.83 -14.21
CA ALA A 215 6.79 -0.49 -13.89
C ALA A 215 6.39 0.52 -14.99
N LYS A 216 6.57 0.15 -16.26
CA LYS A 216 6.14 0.98 -17.40
C LYS A 216 4.62 1.24 -17.37
N LEU A 217 3.82 0.19 -17.21
CA LEU A 217 2.36 0.30 -17.12
C LEU A 217 1.92 1.14 -15.93
N PHE A 218 2.60 1.05 -14.79
CA PHE A 218 2.30 1.88 -13.63
C PHE A 218 2.59 3.36 -13.92
N GLY A 219 3.72 3.68 -14.56
CA GLY A 219 4.04 5.05 -14.98
C GLY A 219 2.99 5.63 -15.95
N GLU A 220 2.56 4.84 -16.94
CA GLU A 220 1.46 5.21 -17.85
C GLU A 220 0.14 5.47 -17.10
N LEU A 221 -0.12 4.72 -16.02
CA LEU A 221 -1.34 4.83 -15.21
C LEU A 221 -1.22 5.81 -14.05
N ALA A 222 -0.07 6.44 -13.85
CA ALA A 222 0.20 7.29 -12.69
C ALA A 222 -0.77 8.49 -12.55
N PRO A 223 -1.11 9.24 -13.62
CA PRO A 223 -2.11 10.31 -13.51
C PRO A 223 -3.46 9.79 -13.01
N ARG A 224 -3.92 8.66 -13.56
CA ARG A 224 -5.15 8.00 -13.12
C ARG A 224 -5.06 7.55 -11.67
N TYR A 225 -3.95 6.96 -11.25
CA TYR A 225 -3.74 6.56 -9.86
C TYR A 225 -3.91 7.76 -8.90
N LEU A 226 -3.33 8.91 -9.25
CA LEU A 226 -3.43 10.13 -8.44
C LEU A 226 -4.84 10.71 -8.40
N ASP A 227 -5.62 10.58 -9.47
CA ASP A 227 -7.01 10.99 -9.50
C ASP A 227 -7.92 10.02 -8.72
N ASP A 228 -7.72 8.71 -8.89
CA ASP A 228 -8.40 7.66 -8.13
C ASP A 228 -8.15 7.86 -6.63
N LEU A 229 -6.93 8.22 -6.22
CA LEU A 229 -6.59 8.51 -4.83
C LEU A 229 -7.48 9.61 -4.22
N LYS A 230 -7.78 10.67 -4.98
CA LYS A 230 -8.64 11.78 -4.52
C LYS A 230 -10.10 11.32 -4.40
N GLN A 231 -10.56 10.53 -5.37
CA GLN A 231 -11.95 10.07 -5.44
C GLN A 231 -12.28 8.98 -4.43
N GLN A 232 -11.27 8.22 -3.98
CA GLN A 232 -11.44 7.06 -3.11
C GLN A 232 -11.28 7.35 -1.62
N ILE A 233 -11.06 8.62 -1.26
CA ILE A 233 -11.15 9.09 0.12
C ILE A 233 -12.56 8.76 0.65
N PRO A 234 -12.67 8.04 1.79
CA PRO A 234 -13.98 7.74 2.36
C PRO A 234 -14.79 9.01 2.67
N PRO A 235 -16.13 8.95 2.62
CA PRO A 235 -16.99 10.10 2.87
C PRO A 235 -16.66 10.81 4.19
N ALA A 236 -16.84 12.12 4.21
CA ALA A 236 -16.72 12.91 5.44
C ALA A 236 -17.65 12.32 6.52
N GLY A 237 -17.14 12.22 7.75
CA GLY A 237 -17.85 11.60 8.87
C GLY A 237 -17.70 10.08 9.00
N THR A 238 -16.95 9.42 8.12
CA THR A 238 -16.54 8.02 8.34
C THR A 238 -15.77 7.92 9.66
N ARG A 239 -16.24 7.11 10.60
CA ARG A 239 -15.58 6.97 11.91
C ARG A 239 -14.62 5.81 11.89
N TYR A 240 -13.41 6.06 12.34
CA TYR A 240 -12.37 5.05 12.45
C TYR A 240 -12.10 4.68 13.91
N ARG A 241 -11.71 3.44 14.13
CA ARG A 241 -11.17 2.95 15.39
C ARG A 241 -9.77 2.39 15.15
N LEU A 242 -8.79 2.98 15.81
CA LEU A 242 -7.43 2.46 15.82
C LEU A 242 -7.42 1.14 16.61
N ASP A 243 -7.11 0.05 15.92
CA ASP A 243 -7.05 -1.29 16.53
C ASP A 243 -5.62 -1.64 16.99
N ARG A 244 -4.59 -1.12 16.28
CA ARG A 244 -3.18 -1.35 16.62
C ARG A 244 -2.27 -0.26 16.05
N LEU A 245 -1.31 0.18 16.85
CA LEU A 245 -0.23 1.09 16.46
C LEU A 245 1.08 0.67 17.14
N THR A 246 1.99 0.09 16.36
CA THR A 246 3.36 -0.23 16.77
C THR A 246 4.31 0.06 15.60
N PRO A 247 5.63 0.11 15.82
CA PRO A 247 6.60 0.23 14.72
C PRO A 247 6.51 -0.89 13.67
N GLU A 248 5.91 -2.03 14.04
CA GLU A 248 5.79 -3.21 13.19
C GLU A 248 4.43 -3.35 12.52
N GLN A 249 3.39 -2.70 13.08
CA GLN A 249 2.02 -2.92 12.64
C GLN A 249 1.14 -1.70 12.85
N PHE A 250 0.34 -1.38 11.83
CA PHE A 250 -0.72 -0.39 11.89
C PHE A 250 -2.03 -1.01 11.43
N ALA A 251 -3.06 -0.96 12.27
CA ALA A 251 -4.36 -1.55 11.98
C ALA A 251 -5.51 -0.70 12.52
N PHE A 252 -6.58 -0.61 11.75
CA PHE A 252 -7.79 0.09 12.14
C PHE A 252 -9.03 -0.50 11.45
N SER A 253 -10.18 -0.16 12.01
CA SER A 253 -11.49 -0.47 11.45
C SER A 253 -12.33 0.79 11.29
N SER A 254 -13.43 0.71 10.54
CA SER A 254 -14.41 1.80 10.41
C SER A 254 -15.83 1.31 10.65
N ASP A 255 -16.74 2.23 10.91
CA ASP A 255 -18.18 1.97 11.00
C ASP A 255 -18.83 1.59 9.66
N SER A 256 -18.12 1.74 8.55
CA SER A 256 -18.54 1.28 7.21
C SER A 256 -18.17 -0.18 6.88
N GLY A 257 -17.70 -0.95 7.88
CA GLY A 257 -17.31 -2.36 7.70
C GLY A 257 -15.90 -2.57 7.11
N LEU A 258 -15.12 -1.50 6.93
CA LEU A 258 -13.72 -1.61 6.49
C LEU A 258 -12.80 -2.06 7.62
N ARG A 259 -11.82 -2.88 7.26
CA ARG A 259 -10.66 -3.23 8.11
C ARG A 259 -9.39 -3.10 7.29
N TYR A 260 -8.45 -2.32 7.80
CA TYR A 260 -7.11 -2.17 7.24
C TYR A 260 -6.08 -2.71 8.22
N VAL A 261 -5.14 -3.51 7.73
CA VAL A 261 -4.00 -4.01 8.50
C VAL A 261 -2.77 -3.95 7.63
N VAL A 262 -1.68 -3.37 8.13
CA VAL A 262 -0.35 -3.48 7.53
C VAL A 262 0.66 -3.90 8.58
N SER A 263 1.50 -4.88 8.26
CA SER A 263 2.65 -5.28 9.07
C SER A 263 3.91 -5.41 8.22
N LYS A 264 5.09 -5.35 8.84
CA LYS A 264 6.36 -5.56 8.10
C LYS A 264 6.49 -6.98 7.52
N VAL A 265 5.82 -7.96 8.13
CA VAL A 265 5.93 -9.38 7.77
C VAL A 265 4.85 -9.81 6.78
N ASP A 266 3.60 -9.49 7.06
CA ASP A 266 2.44 -9.96 6.28
C ASP A 266 2.05 -9.01 5.15
N GLY A 267 2.68 -7.84 5.10
CA GLY A 267 2.32 -6.75 4.19
C GLY A 267 0.98 -6.15 4.56
N VAL A 268 0.24 -5.68 3.55
CA VAL A 268 -1.06 -5.01 3.72
C VAL A 268 -2.22 -5.96 3.45
N SER A 269 -3.33 -5.72 4.14
CA SER A 269 -4.64 -6.21 3.80
C SER A 269 -5.71 -5.13 4.01
N LEU A 270 -6.60 -5.00 3.04
CA LEU A 270 -7.83 -4.23 3.15
C LEU A 270 -9.00 -5.18 2.94
N SER A 271 -9.91 -5.24 3.91
CA SER A 271 -11.15 -6.00 3.82
C SER A 271 -12.36 -5.08 3.97
N ARG A 272 -13.48 -5.48 3.36
CA ARG A 272 -14.78 -4.82 3.48
C ARG A 272 -15.82 -5.88 3.83
N ASP A 273 -16.52 -5.69 4.95
CA ASP A 273 -17.55 -6.62 5.43
C ASP A 273 -17.02 -8.08 5.54
N GLY A 274 -15.76 -8.21 5.96
CA GLY A 274 -15.04 -9.50 6.06
C GLY A 274 -14.42 -10.00 4.75
N GLN A 275 -14.83 -9.49 3.58
CA GLN A 275 -14.28 -9.88 2.29
C GLN A 275 -12.93 -9.20 2.04
N LEU A 276 -11.89 -9.99 1.79
CA LEU A 276 -10.57 -9.48 1.41
C LEU A 276 -10.66 -8.79 0.05
N TRP A 277 -10.27 -7.53 -0.01
CA TRP A 277 -10.35 -6.68 -1.20
C TRP A 277 -8.97 -6.45 -1.82
N PHE A 278 -7.95 -6.22 -0.99
CA PHE A 278 -6.58 -5.99 -1.42
C PHE A 278 -5.59 -6.62 -0.44
N GLY A 279 -4.47 -7.14 -0.95
CA GLY A 279 -3.43 -7.78 -0.14
C GLY A 279 -3.46 -9.29 -0.21
N ARG A 280 -2.42 -9.96 0.31
CA ARG A 280 -2.29 -11.44 0.33
C ARG A 280 -2.60 -12.12 -1.02
N GLY A 281 -2.12 -11.53 -2.11
CA GLY A 281 -2.33 -12.00 -3.49
C GLY A 281 -3.64 -11.54 -4.15
N VAL A 282 -4.52 -10.87 -3.41
CA VAL A 282 -5.83 -10.41 -3.87
C VAL A 282 -5.79 -8.95 -4.30
N MET A 283 -6.45 -8.65 -5.41
CA MET A 283 -6.72 -7.30 -5.93
C MET A 283 -8.18 -7.25 -6.38
N LEU A 284 -8.98 -6.31 -5.87
CA LEU A 284 -10.43 -6.25 -6.10
C LEU A 284 -11.16 -7.57 -5.81
N GLY A 285 -10.78 -8.23 -4.71
CA GLY A 285 -11.40 -9.50 -4.31
C GLY A 285 -11.05 -10.72 -5.18
N ARG A 286 -10.09 -10.60 -6.09
CA ARG A 286 -9.66 -11.69 -6.98
C ARG A 286 -8.15 -11.90 -6.96
N THR A 287 -7.71 -13.15 -7.19
CA THR A 287 -6.30 -13.49 -7.41
C THR A 287 -5.98 -13.44 -8.89
N TYR A 288 -4.79 -12.94 -9.22
CA TYR A 288 -4.28 -12.87 -10.60
C TYR A 288 -2.94 -13.59 -10.69
N TYR A 289 -2.72 -14.27 -11.82
CA TYR A 289 -1.52 -15.03 -12.08
C TYR A 289 -0.89 -14.65 -13.42
N LEU A 290 0.43 -14.77 -13.50
CA LEU A 290 1.22 -14.54 -14.71
C LEU A 290 1.88 -15.85 -15.17
N PRO A 291 1.76 -16.22 -16.44
CA PRO A 291 2.46 -17.38 -16.99
C PRO A 291 3.90 -16.98 -17.34
N VAL A 292 4.85 -17.45 -16.54
CA VAL A 292 6.29 -17.16 -16.63
C VAL A 292 7.01 -18.27 -17.39
N SER A 293 7.95 -17.91 -18.27
CA SER A 293 8.86 -18.87 -18.88
C SER A 293 9.92 -19.34 -17.88
N VAL A 294 10.16 -20.65 -17.82
CA VAL A 294 11.29 -21.22 -17.09
C VAL A 294 12.34 -21.64 -18.12
N HIS A 295 13.56 -21.14 -17.96
CA HIS A 295 14.73 -21.53 -18.76
C HIS A 295 15.68 -22.35 -17.90
#